data_AF-K0RMG1-F1
#
_entry.id   AF-K0RMG1-F1
#
_cell.length_a   1.000
_cell.length_b   1.000
_cell.length_c   1.000
_cell.angle_alpha   90.00
_cell.angle_beta   90.00
_cell.angle_gamma   90.00
#
_symmetry.space_group_name_H-M   'P 1'
#
loop_
_entity.id
_entity.type
_entity.pdbx_description
1 polymer ?
#
loop_
_entity_poly.entity_id
_entity_poly.type
_entity_poly.pdbx_seq_one_letter_code
_entity_poly.pdbx_strand_id
1 'polypeptide(L)'
;MVHTRVRQSKKMKSREQESPSEVSDRFQLNREAARKARGATRVRGAKGAKGGSQHHGMECACGAAKRQRVSTVESALASIDVLGHLATFLEAGELCQVRATCKALGSRDDSAFDGLSMTEEAARRIYESASDEEKAMLPRHDGEGWIELYHHLLMLRARLTFDQLLGDRVEYHEGDKAAVRAVRRSGQSSAICGNHIMRAGKHWATFAYGGGFSVGVIRPLPGWDQRTLEEFQPINSRYWDDLRRERTPRWVGDVHFCHFYRTGQCFYSNWEGHGCTASYWDGYNNYDRGVHTLGMLLDLDGGTLSVYQKGQKVGTLKDGLAGVYCWTACTACLQGYLQFGSASIERGYDVTDVQAEEYKSA
;
A
#
# COMPACT_ATOMS: atom_id res chain seq x y z
N MET A 1 34.22 56.57 -2.68
CA MET A 1 33.86 56.44 -1.25
C MET A 1 32.47 55.81 -1.19
N VAL A 2 32.29 54.50 -1.39
CA VAL A 2 32.62 53.35 -0.51
C VAL A 2 32.17 53.58 0.94
N HIS A 3 30.99 53.06 1.27
CA HIS A 3 30.77 52.41 2.56
C HIS A 3 29.84 51.20 2.40
N THR A 4 30.47 50.09 2.08
CA THR A 4 29.94 48.73 2.09
C THR A 4 29.72 48.30 3.54
N ARG A 5 28.48 48.01 3.96
CA ARG A 5 28.22 47.32 5.24
C ARG A 5 28.25 45.82 5.02
N VAL A 6 29.43 45.25 5.26
CA VAL A 6 29.66 43.82 5.43
C VAL A 6 28.99 43.38 6.74
N ARG A 7 27.97 42.53 6.66
CA ARG A 7 27.47 41.78 7.83
C ARG A 7 28.24 40.47 7.93
N GLN A 8 29.03 40.36 8.99
CA GLN A 8 29.83 39.20 9.36
C GLN A 8 28.96 37.97 9.59
N SER A 9 29.33 36.88 8.91
CA SER A 9 28.85 35.53 9.17
C SER A 9 29.23 35.08 10.57
N LYS A 10 28.24 34.85 11.44
CA LYS A 10 28.43 34.08 12.67
C LYS A 10 28.64 32.61 12.30
N LYS A 11 29.88 32.16 12.48
CA LYS A 11 30.30 30.75 12.43
C LYS A 11 29.63 30.02 13.61
N MET A 12 28.52 29.30 13.36
CA MET A 12 27.95 28.38 14.33
C MET A 12 28.69 27.04 14.26
N LYS A 13 29.14 26.60 15.43
CA LYS A 13 29.86 25.35 15.71
C LYS A 13 29.14 24.14 15.11
N SER A 14 29.92 23.32 14.43
CA SER A 14 29.64 21.92 14.12
C SER A 14 29.16 21.19 15.38
N ARG A 15 27.94 20.67 15.32
CA ARG A 15 27.44 19.68 16.28
C ARG A 15 27.48 18.33 15.56
N GLU A 16 28.09 17.37 16.23
CA GLU A 16 28.53 16.08 15.71
C GLU A 16 27.43 15.32 14.95
N GLN A 17 27.89 14.67 13.88
CA GLN A 17 27.16 13.70 13.10
C GLN A 17 26.85 12.48 13.97
N GLU A 18 25.59 12.12 14.13
CA GLU A 18 25.22 10.73 14.41
C GLU A 18 25.32 9.95 13.09
N SER A 19 26.16 8.93 13.09
CA SER A 19 26.47 8.08 11.95
C SER A 19 25.28 7.17 11.61
N PRO A 20 25.10 6.79 10.32
CA PRO A 20 24.01 5.91 9.87
C PRO A 20 24.11 4.43 10.33
N SER A 21 24.88 4.14 11.39
CA SER A 21 25.13 2.80 11.92
C SER A 21 24.08 2.33 12.94
N GLU A 22 23.41 3.22 13.67
CA GLU A 22 22.62 2.82 14.85
C GLU A 22 21.24 2.19 14.53
N VAL A 23 20.70 2.41 13.33
CA VAL A 23 19.46 1.75 12.88
C VAL A 23 19.74 0.33 12.38
N SER A 24 20.95 0.07 11.87
CA SER A 24 21.43 -1.27 11.52
C SER A 24 21.72 -2.11 12.77
N ASP A 25 22.20 -1.46 13.84
CA ASP A 25 22.55 -2.12 15.10
C ASP A 25 21.33 -2.67 15.85
N ARG A 26 20.15 -2.03 15.75
CA ARG A 26 18.90 -2.56 16.35
C ARG A 26 18.41 -3.86 15.70
N PHE A 27 18.65 -4.05 14.40
CA PHE A 27 18.31 -5.31 13.71
C PHE A 27 19.36 -6.40 13.95
N GLN A 28 20.63 -6.06 14.17
CA GLN A 28 21.68 -7.03 14.52
C GLN A 28 21.61 -7.51 15.98
N LEU A 29 21.31 -6.62 16.93
CA LEU A 29 21.15 -6.97 18.35
C LEU A 29 20.03 -8.00 18.58
N ASN A 30 18.93 -7.92 17.83
CA ASN A 30 17.86 -8.93 17.87
C ASN A 30 18.27 -10.29 17.29
N ARG A 31 19.20 -10.32 16.33
CA ARG A 31 19.77 -11.55 15.76
C ARG A 31 20.74 -12.24 16.72
N GLU A 32 21.56 -11.48 17.46
CA GLU A 32 22.48 -12.04 18.46
C GLU A 32 21.78 -12.52 19.74
N ALA A 33 20.73 -11.81 20.20
CA ALA A 33 19.89 -12.27 21.30
C ALA A 33 19.21 -13.62 20.97
N ALA A 34 18.72 -13.78 19.73
CA ALA A 34 18.15 -15.03 19.25
C ALA A 34 19.18 -16.16 19.10
N ARG A 35 20.45 -15.83 18.85
CA ARG A 35 21.55 -16.81 18.75
C ARG A 35 22.07 -17.25 20.13
N LYS A 36 22.09 -16.35 21.12
CA LYS A 36 22.42 -16.69 22.53
C LYS A 36 21.35 -17.58 23.18
N ALA A 37 20.07 -17.38 22.86
CA ALA A 37 18.99 -18.25 23.34
C ALA A 37 19.07 -19.68 22.80
N ARG A 38 19.71 -19.91 21.64
CA ARG A 38 19.89 -21.24 21.02
C ARG A 38 21.12 -22.00 21.53
N GLY A 39 22.04 -21.37 22.25
CA GLY A 39 23.29 -21.99 22.74
C GLY A 39 23.18 -22.64 24.12
N ALA A 40 22.10 -22.42 24.87
CA ALA A 40 22.02 -22.73 26.30
C ALA A 40 21.31 -24.05 26.64
N THR A 41 21.23 -25.03 25.73
CA THR A 41 20.62 -26.33 26.07
C THR A 41 21.37 -27.51 25.47
N ARG A 42 22.44 -27.94 26.14
CA ARG A 42 22.95 -29.31 26.01
C ARG A 42 23.59 -29.83 27.31
N VAL A 43 22.82 -30.66 28.00
CA VAL A 43 23.14 -31.90 28.76
C VAL A 43 24.44 -31.96 29.59
N ARG A 44 24.30 -32.21 30.90
CA ARG A 44 25.13 -33.18 31.64
C ARG A 44 24.34 -33.80 32.80
N GLY A 45 24.31 -35.13 32.86
CA GLY A 45 23.63 -35.91 33.89
C GLY A 45 24.56 -36.42 35.00
N ALA A 46 23.89 -36.80 36.10
CA ALA A 46 24.17 -37.85 37.08
C ALA A 46 25.28 -37.62 38.15
N LYS A 47 24.91 -37.54 39.45
CA LYS A 47 24.66 -38.65 40.41
C LYS A 47 24.55 -38.17 41.87
N GLY A 48 23.51 -38.66 42.57
CA GLY A 48 23.55 -39.20 43.95
C GLY A 48 23.49 -38.26 45.17
N ALA A 49 22.39 -38.31 45.94
CA ALA A 49 22.32 -39.01 47.24
C ALA A 49 21.03 -38.67 48.06
N LYS A 50 20.40 -39.75 48.54
CA LYS A 50 19.41 -39.97 49.62
C LYS A 50 18.80 -38.78 50.41
N GLY A 51 17.48 -38.85 50.58
CA GLY A 51 16.75 -38.30 51.73
C GLY A 51 15.25 -38.54 51.55
N GLY A 52 14.69 -39.50 52.28
CA GLY A 52 13.29 -39.90 52.15
C GLY A 52 12.30 -38.92 52.79
N SER A 53 11.06 -38.94 52.29
CA SER A 53 9.86 -38.90 53.11
C SER A 53 8.65 -39.17 52.20
N GLN A 54 7.83 -40.11 52.63
CA GLN A 54 6.54 -40.42 52.01
C GLN A 54 5.56 -39.28 52.31
N HIS A 55 4.91 -38.73 51.28
CA HIS A 55 3.57 -38.17 51.42
C HIS A 55 2.76 -38.56 50.19
N HIS A 56 1.68 -39.30 50.43
CA HIS A 56 0.54 -39.51 49.53
C HIS A 56 0.12 -38.14 48.96
N GLY A 57 -0.12 -37.92 47.67
CA GLY A 57 -0.79 -38.77 46.70
C GLY A 57 -2.17 -38.20 46.39
N MET A 58 -2.29 -36.98 45.84
CA MET A 58 -3.54 -36.49 45.19
C MET A 58 -3.46 -35.14 44.43
N GLU A 59 -2.31 -34.69 43.88
CA GLU A 59 -2.25 -33.35 43.23
C GLU A 59 -1.83 -33.34 41.73
N CYS A 60 -1.65 -34.50 41.09
CA CYS A 60 -1.20 -34.55 39.69
C CYS A 60 -2.32 -34.69 38.63
N ALA A 61 -3.57 -34.92 39.02
CA ALA A 61 -4.67 -35.15 38.07
C ALA A 61 -5.19 -33.87 37.40
N CYS A 62 -5.26 -32.75 38.13
CA CYS A 62 -5.80 -31.49 37.57
C CYS A 62 -4.85 -30.87 36.55
N GLY A 63 -3.53 -30.95 36.78
CA GLY A 63 -2.51 -30.47 35.86
C GLY A 63 -2.37 -31.32 34.60
N ALA A 64 -2.67 -32.62 34.68
CA ALA A 64 -2.73 -33.51 33.53
C ALA A 64 -3.98 -33.26 32.68
N ALA A 65 -5.16 -33.17 33.30
CA ALA A 65 -6.41 -32.87 32.61
C ALA A 65 -6.38 -31.48 31.92
N LYS A 66 -5.76 -30.48 32.55
CA LYS A 66 -5.60 -29.14 31.97
C LYS A 66 -4.63 -29.15 30.79
N ARG A 67 -3.51 -29.87 30.88
CA ARG A 67 -2.56 -30.07 29.76
C ARG A 67 -3.19 -30.84 28.60
N GLN A 68 -4.00 -31.85 28.89
CA GLN A 68 -4.69 -32.63 27.87
C GLN A 68 -5.74 -31.79 27.14
N ARG A 69 -6.50 -30.94 27.84
CA ARG A 69 -7.41 -29.96 27.20
C ARG A 69 -6.68 -28.96 26.30
N VAL A 70 -5.54 -28.42 26.75
CA VAL A 70 -4.72 -27.52 25.94
C VAL A 70 -4.21 -28.23 24.69
N SER A 71 -3.71 -29.46 24.83
CA SER A 71 -3.26 -30.29 23.70
C SER A 71 -4.36 -30.60 22.70
N THR A 72 -5.59 -30.88 23.16
CA THR A 72 -6.76 -31.09 22.28
C THR A 72 -7.16 -29.82 21.53
N VAL A 73 -7.16 -28.66 22.20
CA VAL A 73 -7.47 -27.37 21.56
C VAL A 73 -6.37 -26.97 20.56
N GLU A 74 -5.09 -27.17 20.90
CA GLU A 74 -3.97 -26.94 19.98
C GLU A 74 -4.06 -27.84 18.74
N SER A 75 -4.45 -29.11 18.91
CA SER A 75 -4.64 -30.03 17.78
C SER A 75 -5.81 -29.64 16.89
N ALA A 76 -6.90 -29.14 17.47
CA ALA A 76 -8.05 -28.65 16.72
C ALA A 76 -7.75 -27.34 15.95
N LEU A 77 -6.97 -26.44 16.55
CA LEU A 77 -6.51 -25.19 15.92
C LEU A 77 -5.40 -25.42 14.89
N ALA A 78 -4.66 -26.51 15.00
CA ALA A 78 -3.70 -26.99 14.00
C ALA A 78 -4.39 -27.69 12.81
N SER A 79 -5.72 -27.62 12.71
CA SER A 79 -6.45 -28.01 11.50
C SER A 79 -6.38 -26.89 10.47
N ILE A 80 -5.89 -27.22 9.28
CA ILE A 80 -5.83 -26.29 8.15
C ILE A 80 -7.22 -25.80 7.73
N ASP A 81 -8.26 -26.62 7.86
CA ASP A 81 -9.61 -26.26 7.44
C ASP A 81 -10.25 -25.25 8.41
N VAL A 82 -9.94 -25.38 9.71
CA VAL A 82 -10.35 -24.43 10.75
C VAL A 82 -9.61 -23.11 10.55
N LEU A 83 -8.28 -23.16 10.34
CA LEU A 83 -7.51 -21.94 10.06
C LEU A 83 -7.95 -21.26 8.77
N GLY A 84 -8.29 -22.04 7.73
CA GLY A 84 -8.83 -21.51 6.47
C GLY A 84 -10.12 -20.71 6.69
N HIS A 85 -11.05 -21.23 7.49
CA HIS A 85 -12.26 -20.51 7.88
C HIS A 85 -11.96 -19.28 8.75
N LEU A 86 -11.00 -19.36 9.67
CA LEU A 86 -10.64 -18.19 10.47
C LEU A 86 -9.97 -17.12 9.61
N ALA A 87 -9.13 -17.51 8.66
CA ALA A 87 -8.41 -16.61 7.76
C ALA A 87 -9.36 -15.76 6.92
N THR A 88 -10.58 -16.22 6.61
CA THR A 88 -11.58 -15.39 5.90
C THR A 88 -12.09 -14.21 6.73
N PHE A 89 -11.90 -14.24 8.05
CA PHE A 89 -12.25 -13.13 8.96
C PHE A 89 -11.05 -12.27 9.34
N LEU A 90 -9.84 -12.66 8.94
CA LEU A 90 -8.61 -11.97 9.31
C LEU A 90 -8.06 -11.15 8.15
N GLU A 91 -7.58 -9.95 8.46
CA GLU A 91 -6.75 -9.19 7.55
C GLU A 91 -5.37 -9.85 7.39
N ALA A 92 -4.69 -9.56 6.28
CA ALA A 92 -3.36 -10.11 6.03
C ALA A 92 -2.34 -9.74 7.12
N GLY A 93 -2.46 -8.55 7.72
CA GLY A 93 -1.63 -8.12 8.84
C GLY A 93 -1.84 -9.00 10.08
N GLU A 94 -3.08 -9.38 10.36
CA GLU A 94 -3.42 -10.26 11.47
C GLU A 94 -2.94 -11.70 11.22
N LEU A 95 -3.05 -12.19 9.98
CA LEU A 95 -2.43 -13.47 9.59
C LEU A 95 -0.91 -13.47 9.76
N CYS A 96 -0.24 -12.36 9.42
CA CYS A 96 1.19 -12.18 9.70
C CYS A 96 1.49 -12.21 11.21
N GLN A 97 0.64 -11.59 12.04
CA GLN A 97 0.78 -11.64 13.49
C GLN A 97 0.55 -13.05 14.04
N VAL A 98 -0.46 -13.77 13.55
CA VAL A 98 -0.71 -15.19 13.91
C VAL A 98 0.50 -16.05 13.55
N ARG A 99 1.05 -15.88 12.35
CA ARG A 99 2.28 -16.54 11.91
C ARG A 99 3.47 -16.23 12.82
N ALA A 100 3.63 -14.98 13.26
CA ALA A 100 4.75 -14.56 14.09
C ALA A 100 4.64 -15.02 15.55
N THR A 101 3.41 -15.06 16.10
CA THR A 101 3.15 -15.32 17.52
C THR A 101 2.86 -16.78 17.84
N CYS A 102 2.29 -17.53 16.89
CA CYS A 102 1.96 -18.94 17.08
C CYS A 102 2.92 -19.85 16.32
N LYS A 103 3.85 -20.46 17.04
CA LYS A 103 4.86 -21.36 16.44
C LYS A 103 4.23 -22.50 15.65
N ALA A 104 3.14 -23.11 16.13
CA ALA A 104 2.50 -24.22 15.44
C ALA A 104 1.92 -23.84 14.06
N LEU A 105 1.41 -22.61 13.92
CA LEU A 105 0.78 -22.13 12.68
C LEU A 105 1.78 -21.42 11.76
N GLY A 106 2.89 -20.95 12.33
CA GLY A 106 3.91 -20.16 11.64
C GLY A 106 5.20 -20.90 11.30
N SER A 107 5.46 -22.06 11.92
CA SER A 107 6.58 -22.90 11.50
C SER A 107 6.31 -23.50 10.14
N ARG A 108 7.35 -23.52 9.29
CA ARG A 108 7.34 -24.33 8.07
C ARG A 108 7.43 -25.78 8.47
N ASP A 109 6.59 -26.60 7.87
CA ASP A 109 6.70 -28.04 7.97
C ASP A 109 7.25 -28.56 6.64
N ASP A 110 8.51 -28.97 6.61
CA ASP A 110 9.15 -29.45 5.37
C ASP A 110 8.48 -30.73 4.83
N SER A 111 7.65 -31.40 5.64
CA SER A 111 6.92 -32.61 5.27
C SER A 111 5.45 -32.36 4.87
N ALA A 112 4.93 -31.14 5.08
CA ALA A 112 3.54 -30.79 4.80
C ALA A 112 3.44 -29.49 3.97
N PHE A 113 2.39 -29.40 3.12
CA PHE A 113 2.06 -28.17 2.38
C PHE A 113 3.21 -27.59 1.55
N ASP A 114 4.02 -28.43 0.90
CA ASP A 114 5.18 -28.01 0.08
C ASP A 114 6.16 -27.07 0.81
N GLY A 115 6.33 -27.28 2.12
CA GLY A 115 7.23 -26.46 2.95
C GLY A 115 6.67 -25.08 3.30
N LEU A 116 5.36 -24.86 3.17
CA LEU A 116 4.67 -23.66 3.64
C LEU A 116 4.37 -23.72 5.14
N SER A 117 4.19 -22.57 5.78
CA SER A 117 3.54 -22.52 7.09
C SER A 117 2.04 -22.69 6.91
N MET A 118 1.34 -23.14 7.94
CA MET A 118 -0.12 -23.36 7.88
C MET A 118 -0.89 -22.08 7.51
N THR A 119 -0.40 -20.93 7.97
CA THR A 119 -0.90 -19.59 7.60
C THR A 119 -0.70 -19.23 6.12
N GLU A 120 0.43 -19.62 5.52
CA GLU A 120 0.69 -19.41 4.08
C GLU A 120 -0.16 -20.36 3.23
N GLU A 121 -0.33 -21.60 3.67
CA GLU A 121 -1.22 -22.57 3.02
C GLU A 121 -2.69 -22.12 3.07
N ALA A 122 -3.15 -21.59 4.21
CA ALA A 122 -4.51 -21.06 4.32
C ALA A 122 -4.73 -19.89 3.34
N ALA A 123 -3.77 -18.97 3.27
CA ALA A 123 -3.80 -17.86 2.31
C ALA A 123 -3.79 -18.36 0.85
N ARG A 124 -2.98 -19.39 0.55
CA ARG A 124 -2.94 -20.03 -0.78
C ARG A 124 -4.30 -20.59 -1.18
N ARG A 125 -4.96 -21.35 -0.30
CA ARG A 125 -6.29 -21.95 -0.59
C ARG A 125 -7.36 -20.90 -0.86
N ILE A 126 -7.34 -19.79 -0.13
CA ILE A 126 -8.28 -18.67 -0.36
C ILE A 126 -7.99 -17.99 -1.70
N TYR A 127 -6.73 -17.83 -2.06
CA TYR A 127 -6.36 -17.28 -3.36
C TYR A 127 -6.74 -18.22 -4.51
N GLU A 128 -6.51 -19.52 -4.35
CA GLU A 128 -6.83 -20.53 -5.38
C GLU A 128 -8.34 -20.68 -5.63
N SER A 129 -9.17 -20.37 -4.63
CA SER A 129 -10.63 -20.34 -4.78
C SER A 129 -11.17 -19.05 -5.42
N ALA A 130 -10.32 -18.05 -5.68
CA ALA A 130 -10.70 -16.84 -6.40
C ALA A 130 -11.02 -17.12 -7.87
N SER A 131 -11.77 -16.21 -8.51
CA SER A 131 -12.16 -16.37 -9.91
C SER A 131 -10.95 -16.30 -10.84
N ASP A 132 -11.06 -16.86 -12.04
CA ASP A 132 -9.97 -16.83 -13.02
C ASP A 132 -9.65 -15.39 -13.45
N GLU A 133 -10.64 -14.50 -13.49
CA GLU A 133 -10.46 -13.07 -13.76
C GLU A 133 -9.69 -12.37 -12.63
N GLU A 134 -10.00 -12.67 -11.37
CA GLU A 134 -9.27 -12.13 -10.22
C GLU A 134 -7.81 -12.57 -10.22
N LYS A 135 -7.58 -13.86 -10.49
CA LYS A 135 -6.22 -14.43 -10.59
C LYS A 135 -5.44 -13.84 -11.78
N ALA A 136 -6.12 -13.55 -12.89
CA ALA A 136 -5.51 -12.91 -14.05
C ALA A 136 -5.06 -11.46 -13.75
N MET A 137 -5.78 -10.73 -12.89
CA MET A 137 -5.39 -9.37 -12.45
C MET A 137 -4.28 -9.36 -11.40
N LEU A 138 -4.03 -10.50 -10.74
CA LEU A 138 -3.08 -10.65 -9.64
C LEU A 138 -2.03 -11.73 -9.93
N PRO A 139 -1.25 -11.64 -11.02
CA PRO A 139 -0.18 -12.59 -11.26
C PRO A 139 0.79 -12.56 -10.07
N ARG A 140 1.11 -13.74 -9.56
CA ARG A 140 2.08 -13.90 -8.47
C ARG A 140 3.48 -13.58 -8.99
N HIS A 141 4.22 -12.74 -8.28
CA HIS A 141 5.61 -12.45 -8.60
C HIS A 141 6.57 -13.43 -7.92
N ASP A 142 7.77 -13.58 -8.48
CA ASP A 142 8.81 -14.42 -7.88
C ASP A 142 9.18 -13.93 -6.48
N GLY A 143 9.28 -14.86 -5.53
CA GLY A 143 9.59 -14.58 -4.13
C GLY A 143 8.42 -14.00 -3.31
N GLU A 144 7.25 -13.77 -3.91
CA GLU A 144 6.06 -13.30 -3.22
C GLU A 144 5.43 -14.41 -2.36
N GLY A 145 5.07 -14.06 -1.12
CA GLY A 145 4.36 -14.93 -0.19
C GLY A 145 2.87 -15.03 -0.51
N TRP A 146 2.21 -16.10 -0.05
CA TRP A 146 0.78 -16.28 -0.26
C TRP A 146 -0.05 -15.30 0.58
N ILE A 147 0.44 -14.92 1.76
CA ILE A 147 -0.22 -13.89 2.59
C ILE A 147 -0.20 -12.51 1.89
N GLU A 148 0.90 -12.15 1.21
CA GLU A 148 0.98 -10.91 0.42
C GLU A 148 -0.01 -10.96 -0.75
N LEU A 149 -0.06 -12.07 -1.48
CA LEU A 149 -1.00 -12.23 -2.59
C LEU A 149 -2.47 -12.22 -2.14
N TYR A 150 -2.76 -12.87 -1.01
CA TYR A 150 -4.07 -12.80 -0.35
C TYR A 150 -4.45 -11.38 0.04
N HIS A 151 -3.51 -10.57 0.56
CA HIS A 151 -3.75 -9.16 0.83
C HIS A 151 -4.19 -8.41 -0.44
N HIS A 152 -3.51 -8.63 -1.57
CA HIS A 152 -3.87 -7.99 -2.82
C HIS A 152 -5.23 -8.44 -3.36
N LEU A 153 -5.61 -9.70 -3.15
CA LEU A 153 -6.95 -10.18 -3.46
C LEU A 153 -8.02 -9.47 -2.63
N LEU A 154 -7.79 -9.29 -1.33
CA LEU A 154 -8.70 -8.51 -0.48
C LEU A 154 -8.81 -7.06 -0.97
N MET A 155 -7.69 -6.42 -1.31
CA MET A 155 -7.70 -5.04 -1.80
C MET A 155 -8.34 -4.89 -3.18
N LEU A 156 -8.21 -5.89 -4.05
CA LEU A 156 -8.91 -5.95 -5.33
C LEU A 156 -10.43 -5.95 -5.14
N ARG A 157 -10.94 -6.68 -4.14
CA ARG A 157 -12.36 -6.77 -3.79
C ARG A 157 -12.87 -5.59 -2.98
N ALA A 158 -12.00 -4.92 -2.24
CA ALA A 158 -12.35 -3.80 -1.40
C ALA A 158 -12.69 -2.53 -2.21
N ARG A 159 -13.43 -1.62 -1.57
CA ARG A 159 -13.65 -0.25 -2.07
C ARG A 159 -12.31 0.48 -2.14
N LEU A 160 -12.09 1.27 -3.19
CA LEU A 160 -10.90 2.12 -3.31
C LEU A 160 -10.86 3.14 -2.17
N THR A 161 -9.66 3.33 -1.61
CA THR A 161 -9.38 4.26 -0.53
C THR A 161 -8.03 4.93 -0.75
N PHE A 162 -7.89 6.18 -0.34
CA PHE A 162 -6.61 6.89 -0.33
C PHE A 162 -5.86 6.58 0.97
N ASP A 163 -5.27 5.38 1.08
CA ASP A 163 -4.65 4.92 2.33
C ASP A 163 -3.37 5.67 2.73
N GLN A 164 -2.79 6.42 1.81
CA GLN A 164 -1.58 7.21 2.04
C GLN A 164 -1.82 8.67 1.68
N LEU A 165 -1.70 9.55 2.67
CA LEU A 165 -1.69 11.00 2.49
C LEU A 165 -0.26 11.51 2.64
N LEU A 166 0.24 12.18 1.60
CA LEU A 166 1.59 12.71 1.52
C LEU A 166 1.54 14.23 1.45
N GLY A 167 2.10 14.91 2.46
CA GLY A 167 1.95 16.36 2.64
C GLY A 167 0.90 16.71 3.70
N ASP A 168 0.94 17.94 4.21
CA ASP A 168 0.06 18.43 5.28
C ASP A 168 -1.14 19.26 4.76
N ARG A 169 -1.35 19.30 3.44
CA ARG A 169 -2.37 20.14 2.77
C ARG A 169 -3.60 19.36 2.31
N VAL A 170 -3.65 18.06 2.59
CA VAL A 170 -4.76 17.18 2.25
C VAL A 170 -5.23 16.41 3.49
N GLU A 171 -6.54 16.28 3.66
CA GLU A 171 -7.14 15.45 4.70
C GLU A 171 -8.36 14.70 4.13
N TYR A 172 -8.83 13.70 4.88
CA TYR A 172 -10.04 12.97 4.51
C TYR A 172 -11.28 13.86 4.64
N HIS A 173 -12.13 13.82 3.61
CA HIS A 173 -13.39 14.56 3.61
C HIS A 173 -14.40 13.84 4.51
N GLU A 174 -14.82 14.47 5.60
CA GLU A 174 -15.81 13.94 6.55
C GLU A 174 -15.44 12.55 7.13
N GLY A 175 -14.13 12.25 7.19
CA GLY A 175 -13.63 10.96 7.66
C GLY A 175 -13.73 9.82 6.65
N ASP A 176 -14.25 10.06 5.45
CA ASP A 176 -14.27 9.06 4.38
C ASP A 176 -12.89 8.92 3.73
N LYS A 177 -12.28 7.74 3.81
CA LYS A 177 -10.98 7.45 3.18
C LYS A 177 -11.03 7.41 1.64
N ALA A 178 -12.21 7.30 1.04
CA ALA A 178 -12.38 7.37 -0.41
C ALA A 178 -12.45 8.82 -0.91
N ALA A 179 -12.53 9.81 -0.02
CA ALA A 179 -12.67 11.21 -0.37
C ALA A 179 -11.64 12.07 0.38
N VAL A 180 -11.01 13.00 -0.32
CA VAL A 180 -10.04 13.93 0.24
C VAL A 180 -10.40 15.36 -0.10
N ARG A 181 -9.99 16.29 0.76
CA ARG A 181 -10.12 17.73 0.53
C ARG A 181 -8.84 18.47 0.83
N ALA A 182 -8.64 19.58 0.13
CA ALA A 182 -7.57 20.51 0.44
C ALA A 182 -7.88 21.27 1.74
N VAL A 183 -6.93 21.32 2.67
CA VAL A 183 -7.06 22.01 3.96
C VAL A 183 -6.66 23.48 3.88
N ARG A 184 -5.73 23.80 2.96
CA ARG A 184 -5.25 25.16 2.73
C ARG A 184 -5.41 25.54 1.27
N ARG A 185 -5.40 26.85 1.01
CA ARG A 185 -5.55 27.42 -0.35
C ARG A 185 -4.29 27.25 -1.21
N SER A 186 -3.18 26.80 -0.63
CA SER A 186 -1.90 26.62 -1.32
C SER A 186 -1.10 25.46 -0.71
N GLY A 187 -0.20 24.92 -1.53
CA GLY A 187 0.72 23.85 -1.19
C GLY A 187 0.39 22.54 -1.90
N GLN A 188 1.39 21.66 -1.94
CA GLN A 188 1.36 20.43 -2.72
C GLN A 188 1.20 19.23 -1.80
N SER A 189 0.18 18.43 -2.01
CA SER A 189 -0.02 17.17 -1.32
C SER A 189 -0.63 16.16 -2.28
N SER A 190 -0.45 14.89 -1.95
CA SER A 190 -0.91 13.75 -2.75
C SER A 190 -1.64 12.76 -1.87
N ALA A 191 -2.68 12.17 -2.40
CA ALA A 191 -3.43 11.08 -1.84
C ALA A 191 -3.22 9.87 -2.76
N ILE A 192 -2.80 8.73 -2.22
CA ILE A 192 -2.46 7.53 -2.99
C ILE A 192 -3.27 6.36 -2.46
N CYS A 193 -3.83 5.56 -3.37
CA CYS A 193 -4.43 4.27 -3.05
C CYS A 193 -3.34 3.21 -2.85
N GLY A 194 -2.54 3.40 -1.79
CA GLY A 194 -1.28 2.68 -1.58
C GLY A 194 -1.44 1.18 -1.33
N ASN A 195 -2.56 0.75 -0.75
CA ASN A 195 -2.83 -0.68 -0.55
C ASN A 195 -3.45 -1.33 -1.81
N HIS A 196 -4.04 -0.52 -2.70
CA HIS A 196 -4.71 -0.97 -3.93
C HIS A 196 -3.73 -1.05 -5.11
N ILE A 197 -2.72 -1.92 -4.98
CA ILE A 197 -1.70 -2.11 -6.02
C ILE A 197 -2.28 -2.89 -7.21
N MET A 198 -2.29 -2.25 -8.38
CA MET A 198 -2.68 -2.82 -9.66
C MET A 198 -1.46 -3.44 -10.34
N ARG A 199 -1.59 -4.68 -10.84
CA ARG A 199 -0.44 -5.51 -11.27
C ARG A 199 -0.57 -6.07 -12.68
N ALA A 200 -1.78 -6.42 -13.11
CA ALA A 200 -2.11 -6.83 -14.49
C ALA A 200 -3.60 -6.58 -14.77
N GLY A 201 -4.04 -6.79 -16.01
CA GLY A 201 -5.43 -6.64 -16.38
C GLY A 201 -5.89 -5.19 -16.46
N LYS A 202 -7.21 -5.01 -16.39
CA LYS A 202 -7.90 -3.74 -16.61
C LYS A 202 -8.50 -3.23 -15.31
N HIS A 203 -8.09 -2.04 -14.90
CA HIS A 203 -8.53 -1.40 -13.67
C HIS A 203 -9.27 -0.11 -13.98
N TRP A 204 -10.52 -0.02 -13.55
CA TRP A 204 -11.34 1.17 -13.69
C TRP A 204 -11.47 1.91 -12.36
N ALA A 205 -11.32 3.23 -12.41
CA ALA A 205 -11.67 4.13 -11.32
C ALA A 205 -12.53 5.29 -11.84
N THR A 206 -13.53 5.68 -11.06
CA THR A 206 -14.30 6.89 -11.27
C THR A 206 -13.87 7.93 -10.25
N PHE A 207 -13.43 9.09 -10.72
CA PHE A 207 -13.02 10.20 -9.89
C PHE A 207 -14.09 11.29 -9.94
N ALA A 208 -14.63 11.69 -8.79
CA ALA A 208 -15.37 12.94 -8.68
C ALA A 208 -14.45 13.97 -8.03
N TYR A 209 -14.07 15.02 -8.76
CA TYR A 209 -13.10 15.98 -8.27
C TYR A 209 -13.37 17.42 -8.73
N GLY A 210 -12.99 18.35 -7.87
CA GLY A 210 -13.15 19.79 -8.06
C GLY A 210 -11.94 20.56 -7.52
N GLY A 211 -11.86 21.83 -7.91
CA GLY A 211 -10.93 22.80 -7.31
C GLY A 211 -9.45 22.40 -7.28
N GLY A 212 -8.75 22.50 -8.41
CA GLY A 212 -7.29 22.37 -8.41
C GLY A 212 -6.77 20.99 -7.99
N PHE A 213 -7.54 19.90 -8.11
CA PHE A 213 -6.98 18.55 -8.03
C PHE A 213 -6.57 18.05 -9.43
N SER A 214 -5.55 17.19 -9.45
CA SER A 214 -5.19 16.33 -10.58
C SER A 214 -5.32 14.87 -10.14
N VAL A 215 -5.58 13.97 -11.08
CA VAL A 215 -5.82 12.55 -10.81
C VAL A 215 -5.02 11.68 -11.78
N GLY A 216 -4.73 10.44 -11.41
CA GLY A 216 -4.05 9.51 -12.32
C GLY A 216 -3.41 8.36 -11.59
N VAL A 217 -2.24 7.95 -12.06
CA VAL A 217 -1.50 6.80 -11.52
C VAL A 217 -0.08 7.17 -11.12
N ILE A 218 0.43 6.48 -10.11
CA ILE A 218 1.79 6.57 -9.61
C ILE A 218 2.28 5.18 -9.24
N ARG A 219 3.59 4.97 -9.23
CA ARG A 219 4.16 3.76 -8.63
C ARG A 219 3.81 3.64 -7.13
N PRO A 220 3.71 2.41 -6.58
CA PRO A 220 3.53 2.22 -5.14
C PRO A 220 4.67 2.83 -4.32
N LEU A 221 4.33 3.57 -3.26
CA LEU A 221 5.29 4.27 -2.39
C LEU A 221 5.12 3.84 -0.92
N PRO A 222 5.42 2.58 -0.56
CA PRO A 222 5.16 2.07 0.78
C PRO A 222 5.92 2.86 1.86
N GLY A 223 5.22 3.28 2.92
CA GLY A 223 5.78 3.95 4.08
C GLY A 223 6.15 5.44 3.87
N TRP A 224 5.77 6.04 2.73
CA TRP A 224 6.03 7.46 2.50
C TRP A 224 5.21 8.40 3.37
N ASP A 225 4.02 7.97 3.77
CA ASP A 225 3.12 8.65 4.71
C ASP A 225 3.75 8.83 6.10
N GLN A 226 4.74 8.02 6.45
CA GLN A 226 5.47 8.10 7.72
C GLN A 226 6.57 9.16 7.73
N ARG A 227 6.92 9.75 6.57
CA ARG A 227 8.05 10.70 6.43
C ARG A 227 7.74 12.11 6.90
N THR A 228 6.53 12.37 7.40
CA THR A 228 6.08 13.70 7.88
C THR A 228 6.45 14.83 6.92
N LEU A 229 6.15 14.64 5.64
CA LEU A 229 6.43 15.65 4.61
C LEU A 229 5.44 16.82 4.75
N GLU A 230 5.93 18.05 4.75
CA GLU A 230 5.06 19.23 4.69
C GLU A 230 4.37 19.33 3.32
N GLU A 231 5.12 19.09 2.25
CA GLU A 231 4.61 19.11 0.88
C GLU A 231 5.10 17.88 0.12
N PHE A 232 4.28 17.38 -0.81
CA PHE A 232 4.66 16.31 -1.72
C PHE A 232 3.81 16.30 -2.99
N GLN A 233 4.50 16.29 -4.13
CA GLN A 233 3.95 15.90 -5.43
C GLN A 233 5.02 15.19 -6.27
N PRO A 234 4.66 14.18 -7.07
CA PRO A 234 5.63 13.46 -7.91
C PRO A 234 6.21 14.32 -9.03
N ILE A 235 5.54 15.42 -9.40
CA ILE A 235 6.05 16.39 -10.38
C ILE A 235 7.20 17.25 -9.81
N ASN A 236 7.32 17.34 -8.49
CA ASN A 236 8.31 18.19 -7.84
C ASN A 236 9.67 17.49 -7.82
N SER A 237 10.63 18.06 -8.55
CA SER A 237 11.96 17.49 -8.74
C SER A 237 12.76 17.33 -7.45
N ARG A 238 12.38 18.01 -6.36
CA ARG A 238 13.00 17.84 -5.04
C ARG A 238 12.97 16.39 -4.55
N TYR A 239 11.93 15.62 -4.91
CA TYR A 239 11.74 14.26 -4.41
C TYR A 239 12.23 13.18 -5.37
N TRP A 240 12.74 13.53 -6.56
CA TRP A 240 13.04 12.53 -7.60
C TRP A 240 14.18 11.58 -7.22
N ASP A 241 15.21 12.08 -6.54
CA ASP A 241 16.25 11.20 -6.01
C ASP A 241 15.68 10.16 -5.04
N ASP A 242 14.78 10.59 -4.17
CA ASP A 242 14.15 9.73 -3.16
C ASP A 242 13.20 8.73 -3.82
N LEU A 243 12.38 9.20 -4.75
CA LEU A 243 11.43 8.39 -5.52
C LEU A 243 12.13 7.34 -6.38
N ARG A 244 13.28 7.68 -6.97
CA ARG A 244 14.11 6.71 -7.73
C ARG A 244 14.69 5.62 -6.85
N ARG A 245 14.97 5.89 -5.57
CA ARG A 245 15.47 4.88 -4.63
C ARG A 245 14.40 3.86 -4.24
N GLU A 246 13.12 4.15 -4.45
CA GLU A 246 12.01 3.20 -4.25
C GLU A 246 11.84 2.21 -5.41
N ARG A 247 12.62 2.35 -6.49
CA ARG A 247 12.48 1.51 -7.66
C ARG A 247 12.68 0.04 -7.30
N THR A 248 11.71 -0.78 -7.69
CA THR A 248 11.76 -2.24 -7.54
C THR A 248 11.85 -2.92 -8.91
N PRO A 249 12.23 -4.21 -8.98
CA PRO A 249 12.11 -4.99 -10.21
C PRO A 249 10.69 -5.04 -10.80
N ARG A 250 9.67 -4.78 -9.97
CA ARG A 250 8.26 -4.73 -10.38
C ARG A 250 7.90 -3.43 -11.14
N TRP A 251 8.78 -2.44 -11.16
CA TRP A 251 8.59 -1.19 -11.91
C TRP A 251 9.19 -1.30 -13.31
N VAL A 252 8.35 -1.71 -14.26
CA VAL A 252 8.74 -1.93 -15.65
C VAL A 252 8.38 -0.70 -16.49
N GLY A 253 9.26 -0.31 -17.42
CA GLY A 253 9.05 0.86 -18.28
C GLY A 253 9.52 2.19 -17.67
N ASP A 254 9.11 3.28 -18.31
CA ASP A 254 9.58 4.66 -18.09
C ASP A 254 8.44 5.63 -17.70
N VAL A 255 7.27 5.10 -17.33
CA VAL A 255 6.17 5.90 -16.79
C VAL A 255 6.05 5.59 -15.30
N HIS A 256 6.60 6.45 -14.43
CA HIS A 256 6.51 6.26 -12.97
C HIS A 256 5.37 7.05 -12.33
N PHE A 257 4.87 8.07 -13.02
CA PHE A 257 3.56 8.62 -12.77
C PHE A 257 2.96 9.15 -14.07
N CYS A 258 1.63 9.26 -14.11
CA CYS A 258 0.91 9.90 -15.18
C CYS A 258 -0.33 10.59 -14.58
N HIS A 259 -0.32 11.92 -14.54
CA HIS A 259 -1.37 12.74 -13.95
C HIS A 259 -2.13 13.50 -15.02
N PHE A 260 -3.43 13.60 -14.82
CA PHE A 260 -4.37 14.34 -15.62
C PHE A 260 -4.94 15.50 -14.81
N TYR A 261 -4.93 16.68 -15.41
CA TYR A 261 -5.45 17.91 -14.84
C TYR A 261 -6.77 18.26 -15.50
N ARG A 262 -7.65 18.92 -14.74
CA ARG A 262 -8.94 19.41 -15.25
C ARG A 262 -8.82 20.39 -16.43
N THR A 263 -7.63 20.93 -16.68
CA THR A 263 -7.35 21.74 -17.88
C THR A 263 -7.25 20.90 -19.16
N GLY A 264 -7.34 19.57 -19.06
CA GLY A 264 -7.06 18.62 -20.14
C GLY A 264 -5.59 18.27 -20.27
N GLN A 265 -4.70 18.92 -19.51
CA GLN A 265 -3.26 18.64 -19.58
C GLN A 265 -2.95 17.32 -18.89
N CYS A 266 -2.03 16.56 -19.49
CA CYS A 266 -1.50 15.34 -18.91
C CYS A 266 0.02 15.43 -18.81
N PHE A 267 0.57 15.02 -17.67
CA PHE A 267 2.01 15.00 -17.44
C PHE A 267 2.46 13.65 -16.91
N TYR A 268 3.61 13.18 -17.37
CA TYR A 268 4.22 11.94 -16.93
C TYR A 268 5.75 12.11 -16.77
N SER A 269 6.40 11.17 -16.09
CA SER A 269 7.86 11.15 -15.96
C SER A 269 8.36 9.78 -15.53
N ASN A 270 9.60 9.46 -15.91
CA ASN A 270 10.44 8.43 -15.29
C ASN A 270 11.30 8.99 -14.13
N TRP A 271 11.09 10.26 -13.75
CA TRP A 271 11.90 11.02 -12.82
C TRP A 271 13.37 11.16 -13.22
N GLU A 272 13.72 10.98 -14.49
CA GLU A 272 15.06 11.22 -15.03
C GLU A 272 15.14 12.58 -15.74
N GLY A 273 16.32 13.20 -15.71
CA GLY A 273 16.57 14.48 -16.39
C GLY A 273 15.97 15.70 -15.70
N HIS A 274 15.51 16.66 -16.50
CA HIS A 274 15.03 17.97 -16.05
C HIS A 274 13.58 18.19 -16.51
N GLY A 275 12.62 17.98 -15.61
CA GLY A 275 11.21 18.26 -15.85
C GLY A 275 10.32 17.01 -16.04
N CYS A 276 9.02 17.22 -15.89
CA CYS A 276 8.01 16.25 -16.35
C CYS A 276 7.73 16.47 -17.84
N THR A 277 7.30 15.42 -18.53
CA THR A 277 6.95 15.48 -19.94
C THR A 277 5.45 15.67 -20.08
N ALA A 278 5.03 16.62 -20.92
CA ALA A 278 3.63 16.77 -21.30
C ALA A 278 3.24 15.64 -22.26
N SER A 279 2.13 14.97 -21.99
CA SER A 279 1.56 14.00 -22.92
C SER A 279 0.61 14.71 -23.89
N TYR A 280 0.89 14.58 -25.19
CA TYR A 280 0.02 15.03 -26.26
C TYR A 280 -0.94 13.90 -26.62
N TRP A 281 -2.16 13.97 -26.08
CA TRP A 281 -3.19 12.96 -26.27
C TRP A 281 -4.28 13.44 -27.24
N ASP A 282 -4.84 12.47 -27.97
CA ASP A 282 -5.73 12.67 -29.11
C ASP A 282 -7.07 13.33 -28.77
N GLY A 283 -7.58 13.10 -27.56
CA GLY A 283 -8.87 13.64 -27.10
C GLY A 283 -8.83 15.06 -26.53
N TYR A 284 -7.68 15.74 -26.51
CA TYR A 284 -7.54 17.05 -25.84
C TYR A 284 -8.57 18.10 -26.29
N ASN A 285 -8.84 18.17 -27.60
CA ASN A 285 -9.78 19.15 -28.15
C ASN A 285 -11.26 18.82 -27.89
N ASN A 286 -11.56 17.54 -27.65
CA ASN A 286 -12.93 17.06 -27.40
C ASN A 286 -13.22 16.93 -25.89
N TYR A 287 -12.25 17.22 -25.03
CA TYR A 287 -12.37 17.12 -23.59
C TYR A 287 -13.25 18.25 -23.02
N ASP A 288 -14.35 17.88 -22.39
CA ASP A 288 -15.21 18.82 -21.68
C ASP A 288 -14.63 19.16 -20.30
N ARG A 289 -14.13 20.39 -20.15
CA ARG A 289 -13.55 20.89 -18.88
C ARG A 289 -14.62 21.16 -17.80
N GLY A 290 -15.89 21.18 -18.19
CA GLY A 290 -17.03 21.42 -17.29
C GLY A 290 -17.34 20.23 -16.40
N VAL A 291 -16.92 19.00 -16.76
CA VAL A 291 -17.25 17.82 -15.98
C VAL A 291 -16.62 17.83 -14.59
N HIS A 292 -17.34 17.23 -13.64
CA HIS A 292 -16.90 17.01 -12.27
C HIS A 292 -16.58 15.54 -11.98
N THR A 293 -17.03 14.64 -12.86
CA THR A 293 -16.81 13.21 -12.77
C THR A 293 -16.03 12.73 -13.99
N LEU A 294 -15.01 11.90 -13.77
CA LEU A 294 -14.11 11.40 -14.79
C LEU A 294 -13.87 9.91 -14.59
N GLY A 295 -14.10 9.13 -15.63
CA GLY A 295 -13.69 7.72 -15.66
C GLY A 295 -12.24 7.61 -16.11
N MET A 296 -11.46 6.75 -15.46
CA MET A 296 -10.10 6.40 -15.87
C MET A 296 -9.95 4.89 -15.94
N LEU A 297 -9.33 4.43 -17.03
CA LEU A 297 -9.03 3.03 -17.27
C LEU A 297 -7.53 2.85 -17.39
N LEU A 298 -6.94 2.12 -16.46
CA LEU A 298 -5.58 1.60 -16.55
C LEU A 298 -5.66 0.17 -17.12
N ASP A 299 -5.25 0.01 -18.38
CA ASP A 299 -5.15 -1.29 -19.05
C ASP A 299 -3.69 -1.72 -19.06
N LEU A 300 -3.29 -2.59 -18.12
CA LEU A 300 -1.90 -3.06 -18.01
C LEU A 300 -1.56 -4.14 -19.03
N ASP A 301 -2.56 -4.79 -19.63
CA ASP A 301 -2.34 -5.77 -20.70
C ASP A 301 -2.01 -5.03 -22.01
N GLY A 302 -2.72 -3.94 -22.29
CA GLY A 302 -2.44 -3.04 -23.41
C GLY A 302 -1.39 -1.97 -23.13
N GLY A 303 -1.03 -1.78 -21.86
CA GLY A 303 -0.07 -0.78 -21.38
C GLY A 303 -0.51 0.67 -21.55
N THR A 304 -1.80 0.96 -21.33
CA THR A 304 -2.36 2.30 -21.55
C THR A 304 -3.13 2.86 -20.36
N LEU A 305 -3.15 4.18 -20.26
CA LEU A 305 -4.05 4.93 -19.39
C LEU A 305 -5.00 5.76 -20.27
N SER A 306 -6.29 5.53 -20.14
CA SER A 306 -7.33 6.20 -20.94
C SER A 306 -8.31 6.96 -20.05
N VAL A 307 -8.92 7.99 -20.62
CA VAL A 307 -9.88 8.86 -19.93
C VAL A 307 -11.26 8.80 -20.60
N TYR A 308 -12.30 8.80 -19.78
CA TYR A 308 -13.68 8.61 -20.18
C TYR A 308 -14.58 9.70 -19.56
N GLN A 309 -15.53 10.18 -20.36
CA GLN A 309 -16.56 11.13 -19.95
C GLN A 309 -17.92 10.62 -20.40
N LYS A 310 -18.90 10.61 -19.49
CA LYS A 310 -20.26 10.13 -19.79
C LYS A 310 -20.27 8.74 -20.45
N GLY A 311 -19.32 7.88 -20.06
CA GLY A 311 -19.19 6.51 -20.55
C GLY A 311 -18.48 6.35 -21.88
N GLN A 312 -18.10 7.44 -22.52
CA GLN A 312 -17.38 7.42 -23.79
C GLN A 312 -15.91 7.67 -23.56
N LYS A 313 -15.06 6.90 -24.27
CA LYS A 313 -13.62 7.13 -24.28
C LYS A 313 -13.36 8.47 -24.96
N VAL A 314 -12.71 9.40 -24.25
CA VAL A 314 -12.31 10.69 -24.81
C VAL A 314 -10.95 10.56 -25.50
N GLY A 315 -10.03 9.77 -24.93
CA GLY A 315 -8.73 9.51 -25.54
C GLY A 315 -7.80 8.69 -24.65
N THR A 316 -6.62 8.38 -25.19
CA THR A 316 -5.55 7.67 -24.46
C THR A 316 -4.55 8.70 -23.93
N LEU A 317 -4.46 8.85 -22.61
CA LEU A 317 -3.57 9.82 -21.96
C LEU A 317 -2.09 9.45 -22.13
N LYS A 318 -1.75 8.18 -21.98
CA LYS A 318 -0.38 7.69 -22.13
C LYS A 318 -0.36 6.18 -22.40
N ASP A 319 0.65 5.76 -23.16
CA ASP A 319 1.02 4.36 -23.45
C ASP A 319 2.31 3.95 -22.70
N GLY A 320 2.74 2.70 -22.82
CA GLY A 320 3.98 2.22 -22.18
C GLY A 320 3.89 2.09 -20.65
N LEU A 321 2.67 2.07 -20.08
CA LEU A 321 2.50 1.74 -18.66
C LEU A 321 2.70 0.24 -18.47
N ALA A 322 3.64 -0.15 -17.62
CA ALA A 322 3.94 -1.55 -17.36
C ALA A 322 4.35 -1.79 -15.90
N GLY A 323 4.18 -3.01 -15.40
CA GLY A 323 4.44 -3.35 -14.01
C GLY A 323 3.35 -2.83 -13.08
N VAL A 324 3.73 -2.38 -11.88
CA VAL A 324 2.76 -2.06 -10.82
C VAL A 324 2.47 -0.56 -10.66
N TYR A 325 1.21 -0.24 -10.36
CA TYR A 325 0.71 1.13 -10.15
C TYR A 325 -0.34 1.21 -9.04
N CYS A 326 -0.52 2.40 -8.49
CA CYS A 326 -1.61 2.81 -7.61
C CYS A 326 -2.34 4.00 -8.23
N TRP A 327 -3.63 4.14 -7.95
CA TRP A 327 -4.36 5.38 -8.22
C TRP A 327 -3.87 6.50 -7.31
N THR A 328 -3.94 7.73 -7.79
CA THR A 328 -3.57 8.92 -7.00
C THR A 328 -4.39 10.14 -7.38
N ALA A 329 -4.57 11.03 -6.39
CA ALA A 329 -5.07 12.38 -6.56
C ALA A 329 -4.11 13.37 -5.90
N CYS A 330 -3.89 14.54 -6.50
CA CYS A 330 -2.92 15.53 -6.01
C CYS A 330 -3.47 16.95 -6.05
N THR A 331 -3.19 17.75 -5.03
CA THR A 331 -3.58 19.17 -4.96
C THR A 331 -2.72 20.02 -5.91
N ALA A 332 -3.14 20.21 -7.16
CA ALA A 332 -2.44 21.00 -8.16
C ALA A 332 -2.13 22.43 -7.67
N CYS A 333 -0.87 22.84 -7.88
CA CYS A 333 -0.43 24.22 -7.73
C CYS A 333 -0.84 25.03 -8.97
N LEU A 334 -2.14 25.30 -9.14
CA LEU A 334 -2.58 26.29 -10.13
C LEU A 334 -3.07 27.53 -9.39
N GLN A 335 -2.22 28.55 -9.41
CA GLN A 335 -2.46 29.90 -8.93
C GLN A 335 -3.77 30.43 -9.57
N GLY A 336 -4.85 30.55 -8.79
CA GLY A 336 -6.10 31.18 -9.25
C GLY A 336 -7.40 30.53 -8.77
N TYR A 337 -7.38 29.30 -8.25
CA TYR A 337 -8.59 28.70 -7.69
C TYR A 337 -8.85 29.22 -6.27
N LEU A 338 -9.91 30.01 -6.11
CA LEU A 338 -10.34 30.55 -4.82
C LEU A 338 -11.01 29.51 -3.91
N GLN A 339 -11.36 28.34 -4.42
CA GLN A 339 -12.17 27.34 -3.74
C GLN A 339 -11.31 26.15 -3.27
N PHE A 340 -11.60 25.65 -2.07
CA PHE A 340 -11.00 24.40 -1.59
C PHE A 340 -11.41 23.26 -2.52
N GLY A 341 -10.43 22.55 -3.04
CA GLY A 341 -10.64 21.37 -3.85
C GLY A 341 -11.04 20.17 -3.04
N SER A 342 -11.70 19.23 -3.70
CA SER A 342 -11.92 17.88 -3.20
C SER A 342 -11.78 16.88 -4.34
N ALA A 343 -11.46 15.64 -3.98
CA ALA A 343 -11.43 14.51 -4.90
C ALA A 343 -11.92 13.27 -4.16
N SER A 344 -12.82 12.51 -4.76
CA SER A 344 -13.18 11.16 -4.33
C SER A 344 -12.90 10.15 -5.43
N ILE A 345 -12.79 8.88 -5.04
CA ILE A 345 -12.51 7.76 -5.93
C ILE A 345 -13.44 6.59 -5.64
N GLU A 346 -13.97 5.99 -6.69
CA GLU A 346 -14.83 4.82 -6.64
C GLU A 346 -14.36 3.76 -7.62
N ARG A 347 -14.55 2.49 -7.25
CA ARG A 347 -14.26 1.36 -8.13
C ARG A 347 -15.43 1.15 -9.06
N GLY A 348 -15.15 0.92 -10.34
CA GLY A 348 -16.19 0.67 -11.33
C GLY A 348 -16.86 1.96 -11.82
N TYR A 349 -17.87 1.77 -12.67
CA TYR A 349 -18.48 2.82 -13.45
C TYR A 349 -19.77 3.29 -12.78
N ASP A 350 -19.69 4.33 -11.95
CA ASP A 350 -20.88 4.98 -11.39
C ASP A 350 -21.43 6.01 -12.38
N VAL A 351 -22.45 5.60 -13.14
CA VAL A 351 -23.39 6.55 -13.73
C VAL A 351 -24.34 6.96 -12.63
N THR A 352 -23.99 8.00 -11.89
CA THR A 352 -25.03 8.73 -11.18
C THR A 352 -25.88 9.41 -12.25
N ASP A 353 -27.03 8.80 -12.57
CA ASP A 353 -28.07 9.36 -13.41
C ASP A 353 -28.58 10.66 -12.76
N VAL A 354 -27.98 11.79 -13.14
CA VAL A 354 -28.56 13.12 -12.86
C VAL A 354 -29.50 13.55 -14.00
N GLN A 355 -29.97 12.63 -14.85
CA GLN A 355 -30.96 12.91 -15.90
C GLN A 355 -32.19 11.99 -15.85
N ALA A 356 -32.70 11.70 -14.64
CA ALA A 356 -33.97 10.98 -14.47
C ALA A 356 -35.13 11.84 -13.92
N GLU A 357 -35.02 13.18 -13.86
CA GLU A 357 -36.12 14.05 -13.40
C GLU A 357 -36.73 15.00 -14.46
N GLU A 358 -36.28 15.00 -15.72
CA GLU A 358 -36.87 15.89 -16.75
C GLU A 358 -37.91 15.23 -17.68
N TYR A 359 -38.34 13.99 -17.42
CA TYR A 359 -39.40 13.32 -18.21
C TYR A 359 -40.65 12.90 -17.40
N LYS A 360 -40.95 13.61 -16.30
CA LYS A 360 -42.24 13.47 -15.59
C LYS A 360 -43.13 14.72 -15.59
N SER A 361 -42.82 15.71 -16.41
CA SER A 361 -43.72 16.85 -16.68
C SER A 361 -43.85 17.08 -18.17
N ALA A 362 -44.66 16.26 -18.84
CA ALA A 362 -45.28 16.56 -20.12
C ALA A 362 -46.72 16.03 -20.10
#